data_AF-A0A8S2TJC6-F1
#
_entry.id   AF-A0A8S2TJC6-F1
#
_cell.length_a   1.000
_cell.length_b   1.000
_cell.length_c   1.000
_cell.angle_alpha   90.00
_cell.angle_beta   90.00
_cell.angle_gamma   90.00
#
_symmetry.space_group_name_H-M   'P 1'
#
loop_
_entity.id
_entity.type
_entity.pdbx_description
1 polymer ?
#
loop_
_entity_poly.entity_id
_entity_poly.type
_entity_poly.pdbx_seq_one_letter_code
_entity_poly.pdbx_strand_id
1 'polypeptide(L)'
;MTGVIRYQWSRNKTQSLMLITIAGDLYMCDRKELRLLVSGSHQASITDPKLSPDGKLVAYIQDCELYCISTVPSATPRQLTFDARGRPNKTN
;
A
#
# COMPACT_ATOMS: atom_id res chain seq x y z
N MET A 1 -17.85 9.08 -3.00
CA MET A 1 -18.01 7.76 -3.65
C MET A 1 -17.41 6.71 -2.73
N THR A 2 -18.21 5.78 -2.23
CA THR A 2 -17.76 4.70 -1.34
C THR A 2 -17.98 3.37 -2.07
N GLY A 3 -16.88 2.66 -2.34
CA GLY A 3 -16.88 1.38 -3.05
C GLY A 3 -15.47 0.85 -3.20
N VAL A 4 -15.32 -0.44 -3.48
CA VAL A 4 -14.01 -1.04 -3.83
C VAL A 4 -13.58 -0.48 -5.17
N ILE A 5 -12.63 0.44 -5.16
CA ILE A 5 -12.16 1.12 -6.37
C ILE A 5 -11.03 0.35 -7.07
N ARG A 6 -10.35 -0.55 -6.36
CA ARG A 6 -9.18 -1.32 -6.85
C ARG A 6 -9.03 -2.63 -6.09
N TYR A 7 -8.66 -3.71 -6.80
CA TYR A 7 -8.14 -4.93 -6.20
C TYR A 7 -6.98 -5.51 -7.02
N GLN A 8 -6.08 -6.26 -6.39
CA GLN A 8 -4.99 -6.97 -7.06
C GLN A 8 -4.79 -8.35 -6.42
N TRP A 9 -4.77 -9.40 -7.23
CA TRP A 9 -4.38 -10.73 -6.80
C TRP A 9 -2.87 -10.88 -6.76
N SER A 10 -2.37 -11.67 -5.80
CA SER A 10 -1.02 -12.20 -5.86
C SER A 10 -0.84 -13.02 -7.13
N ARG A 11 0.29 -12.83 -7.80
CA ARG A 11 0.68 -13.66 -8.96
C ARG A 11 1.26 -15.00 -8.53
N ASN A 12 1.51 -15.17 -7.24
CA ASN A 12 1.98 -16.43 -6.69
C ASN A 12 0.86 -17.48 -6.70
N LYS A 13 1.05 -18.55 -7.48
CA LYS A 13 0.05 -19.63 -7.64
C LYS A 13 -0.21 -20.41 -6.36
N THR A 14 0.68 -20.33 -5.36
CA THR A 14 0.52 -21.06 -4.09
C THR A 14 -0.19 -20.25 -3.01
N GLN A 15 -0.37 -18.93 -3.18
CA GLN A 15 -0.95 -18.06 -2.17
C GLN A 15 -2.08 -17.20 -2.75
N SER A 16 -3.31 -17.45 -2.28
CA SER A 16 -4.46 -16.61 -2.63
C SER A 16 -4.52 -15.41 -1.71
N LEU A 17 -3.83 -14.35 -2.11
CA LEU A 17 -3.79 -13.07 -1.40
C LEU A 17 -4.34 -11.97 -2.32
N MET A 18 -5.23 -11.14 -1.79
CA MET A 18 -5.81 -9.99 -2.50
C MET A 18 -5.52 -8.69 -1.76
N LEU A 19 -4.95 -7.74 -2.47
CA LEU A 19 -4.85 -6.35 -2.03
C LEU A 19 -6.12 -5.61 -2.43
N ILE A 20 -6.75 -4.90 -1.49
CA ILE A 20 -8.01 -4.20 -1.70
C ILE A 20 -7.87 -2.77 -1.16
N THR A 21 -8.34 -1.79 -1.92
CA THR A 21 -8.41 -0.40 -1.47
C THR A 21 -9.85 -0.03 -1.10
N ILE A 22 -10.07 0.39 0.14
CA ILE A 22 -11.39 0.78 0.66
C ILE A 22 -11.24 2.13 1.34
N ALA A 23 -11.98 3.14 0.88
CA ALA A 23 -12.00 4.49 1.47
C ALA A 23 -10.62 5.15 1.70
N GLY A 24 -9.60 4.78 0.91
CA GLY A 24 -8.24 5.32 1.03
C GLY A 24 -7.29 4.49 1.91
N ASP A 25 -7.80 3.43 2.54
CA ASP A 25 -7.03 2.45 3.30
C ASP A 25 -6.66 1.24 2.43
N LEU A 26 -5.59 0.54 2.83
CA LEU A 26 -5.18 -0.71 2.21
C LEU A 26 -5.53 -1.89 3.11
N TYR A 27 -6.20 -2.87 2.51
CA TYR A 27 -6.57 -4.12 3.15
C TYR A 27 -5.95 -5.32 2.44
N MET A 28 -5.71 -6.38 3.20
CA MET A 28 -5.30 -7.69 2.71
C MET A 28 -6.40 -8.70 2.97
N CYS A 29 -6.69 -9.54 1.98
CA CYS A 29 -7.60 -10.67 2.12
C CYS A 29 -6.91 -11.98 1.74
N ASP A 30 -6.96 -12.98 2.62
CA ASP A 30 -6.37 -14.31 2.43
C ASP A 30 -7.41 -15.45 2.52
N ARG A 31 -8.34 -15.50 1.56
CA ARG A 31 -9.48 -16.45 1.46
C ARG A 31 -10.48 -16.45 2.61
N LYS A 32 -10.06 -16.13 3.84
CA LYS A 32 -10.87 -16.24 5.05
C LYS A 32 -11.09 -14.89 5.72
N GLU A 33 -10.08 -14.03 5.72
CA GLU A 33 -10.12 -12.82 6.54
C GLU A 33 -9.68 -11.59 5.75
N LEU A 34 -10.45 -10.51 5.93
CA LEU A 34 -10.07 -9.17 5.49
C LEU A 34 -9.41 -8.45 6.67
N ARG A 35 -8.16 -8.05 6.53
CA ARG A 35 -7.42 -7.31 7.55
C ARG A 35 -6.91 -5.97 7.03
N LEU A 36 -6.89 -4.96 7.89
CA LEU A 36 -6.25 -3.69 7.61
C LEU A 36 -4.73 -3.90 7.51
N LEU A 37 -4.11 -3.36 6.45
CA LEU A 37 -2.66 -3.37 6.25
C LEU A 37 -2.07 -1.99 6.54
N VAL A 38 -2.66 -0.93 5.99
CA VAL A 38 -2.23 0.46 6.20
C VAL A 38 -3.46 1.36 6.28
N SER A 39 -3.51 2.20 7.32
CA SER A 39 -4.49 3.27 7.41
C SER A 39 -4.04 4.50 6.62
N GLY A 40 -4.91 5.03 5.76
CA GLY A 40 -4.75 6.30 5.05
C GLY A 40 -5.05 7.53 5.91
N SER A 41 -5.36 7.35 7.21
CA SER A 41 -6.00 8.38 8.05
C SER A 41 -5.09 9.46 8.64
N HIS A 42 -3.76 9.44 8.44
CA HIS A 42 -2.87 10.31 9.21
C HIS A 42 -2.34 11.57 8.50
N GLN A 43 -2.22 11.62 7.17
CA GLN A 43 -1.78 12.84 6.46
C GLN A 43 -2.25 12.93 5.00
N ALA A 44 -2.47 11.79 4.32
CA ALA A 44 -2.90 11.75 2.93
C ALA A 44 -3.47 10.37 2.58
N SER A 45 -4.42 10.32 1.64
CA SER A 45 -4.96 9.07 1.10
C SER A 45 -3.86 8.27 0.40
N ILE A 46 -3.93 6.94 0.54
CA ILE A 46 -3.00 6.04 -0.14
C ILE A 46 -3.37 5.95 -1.63
N THR A 47 -2.36 6.03 -2.49
CA THR A 47 -2.52 5.93 -3.94
C THR A 47 -1.56 4.92 -4.56
N ASP A 48 -1.94 4.45 -5.74
CA ASP A 48 -1.22 3.47 -6.58
C ASP A 48 -0.59 2.27 -5.85
N PRO A 49 -1.36 1.51 -5.04
CA PRO A 49 -0.81 0.36 -4.35
C PRO A 49 -0.46 -0.77 -5.32
N LYS A 50 0.69 -1.41 -5.09
CA LYS A 50 1.21 -2.55 -5.87
C LYS A 50 1.61 -3.68 -4.95
N LEU A 51 1.01 -4.85 -5.14
CA LEU A 51 1.47 -6.09 -4.53
C LEU A 51 2.67 -6.65 -5.28
N SER A 52 3.72 -7.03 -4.57
CA SER A 52 4.89 -7.70 -5.14
C SER A 52 4.49 -9.05 -5.77
N PRO A 53 5.20 -9.52 -6.82
CA PRO A 53 4.85 -10.79 -7.48
C PRO A 53 4.82 -12.01 -6.55
N ASP A 54 5.68 -12.00 -5.52
CA ASP A 54 5.76 -13.06 -4.50
C ASP A 54 4.73 -12.90 -3.36
N GLY A 55 3.98 -11.80 -3.33
CA GLY A 55 2.94 -11.51 -2.33
C GLY A 55 3.47 -11.06 -0.97
N LYS A 56 4.77 -10.82 -0.80
CA LYS A 56 5.38 -10.50 0.50
C LYS A 56 5.39 -9.01 0.84
N LEU A 57 5.35 -8.15 -0.18
CA LEU A 57 5.49 -6.70 -0.01
C LEU A 57 4.36 -5.95 -0.73
N VAL A 58 3.99 -4.81 -0.17
CA VAL A 58 3.14 -3.83 -0.85
C VAL A 58 3.89 -2.51 -0.92
N ALA A 59 4.07 -2.01 -2.15
CA ALA A 59 4.54 -0.65 -2.40
C ALA A 59 3.33 0.26 -2.62
N TYR A 60 3.39 1.50 -2.14
CA TYR A 60 2.30 2.47 -2.29
C TYR A 60 2.82 3.90 -2.15
N ILE A 61 1.99 4.86 -2.55
CA ILE A 61 2.29 6.29 -2.40
C ILE A 61 1.42 6.86 -1.28
N GLN A 62 2.04 7.59 -0.37
CA GLN A 62 1.36 8.37 0.66
C GLN A 62 2.12 9.68 0.86
N ASP A 63 1.41 10.80 0.97
CA ASP A 63 2.01 12.13 1.17
C ASP A 63 3.09 12.50 0.14
N CYS A 64 2.89 12.09 -1.12
CA CYS A 64 3.85 12.23 -2.24
C CYS A 64 5.12 11.38 -2.14
N GLU A 65 5.26 10.53 -1.12
CA GLU A 65 6.43 9.68 -0.93
C GLU A 65 6.12 8.21 -1.19
N LEU A 66 7.12 7.47 -1.64
CA LEU A 66 7.05 6.03 -1.84
C LEU A 66 7.26 5.31 -0.50
N TYR A 67 6.35 4.39 -0.19
CA TYR A 67 6.43 3.51 0.98
C TYR A 67 6.42 2.05 0.55
N CYS A 68 6.95 1.20 1.43
CA CYS A 68 6.87 -0.24 1.31
C CYS A 68 6.55 -0.86 2.67
N ILE A 69 5.66 -1.86 2.70
CA ILE A 69 5.29 -2.60 3.91
C ILE A 69 5.28 -4.10 3.61
N SER A 70 5.61 -4.92 4.62
CA SER A 70 5.44 -6.38 4.56
C SER A 70 3.97 -6.78 4.70
N THR A 71 3.55 -7.83 4.02
CA THR A 71 2.16 -8.34 4.11
C THR A 71 1.89 -9.15 5.39
N VAL A 72 2.92 -9.39 6.20
CA VAL A 72 2.78 -10.05 7.51
C VAL A 72 2.02 -9.15 8.50
N PRO A 73 1.24 -9.73 9.42
CA PRO A 73 0.57 -8.96 10.47
C PRO A 73 1.56 -8.10 11.27
N SER A 74 1.10 -6.94 11.72
CA SER A 74 1.86 -6.01 12.58
C SER A 74 3.14 -5.42 11.97
N ALA A 75 3.34 -5.55 10.65
CA ALA A 75 4.41 -4.85 9.95
C ALA A 75 4.21 -3.33 10.01
N THR A 76 5.31 -2.59 10.06
CA THR A 76 5.30 -1.13 9.96
C THR A 76 5.73 -0.69 8.56
N PRO A 77 5.11 0.36 7.98
CA PRO A 77 5.58 0.95 6.74
C PRO A 77 7.01 1.48 6.83
N ARG A 78 7.77 1.30 5.76
CA ARG A 78 9.07 1.92 5.53
C ARG A 78 8.97 2.93 4.39
N GLN A 79 9.26 4.19 4.69
CA GLN A 79 9.42 5.24 3.68
C GLN A 79 10.70 5.02 2.86
N LEU A 80 10.61 5.16 1.54
CA LEU A 80 11.69 4.91 0.59
C LEU A 80 12.22 6.19 -0.07
N THR A 81 11.42 7.26 -0.12
CA THR A 81 11.78 8.58 -0.68
C THR A 81 11.43 9.67 0.32
N PHE A 82 12.08 10.84 0.27
CA PHE A 82 12.00 11.85 1.36
C PHE A 82 11.92 13.32 0.91
N ASP A 83 11.83 13.57 -0.40
CA ASP A 83 12.02 14.90 -0.98
C ASP A 83 11.06 15.24 -2.12
N ALA A 84 9.93 14.54 -2.23
CA ALA A 84 8.94 14.79 -3.29
C ALA A 84 8.32 16.19 -3.24
N ARG A 85 8.35 16.86 -2.06
CA ARG A 85 7.91 18.24 -1.88
C ARG A 85 9.03 19.28 -1.97
N GLY A 86 10.22 18.85 -2.34
CA GLY A 86 11.40 19.69 -2.49
C GLY A 86 12.04 20.09 -1.16
N ARG A 87 13.35 20.33 -1.21
CA ARG A 87 13.97 21.40 -0.41
C ARG A 87 13.98 22.64 -1.30
N PRO A 88 13.84 23.86 -0.77
CA PRO A 88 13.77 25.09 -1.58
C PRO A 88 14.97 25.36 -2.53
N ASN A 89 15.98 24.48 -2.59
CA ASN A 89 17.28 24.74 -3.20
C ASN A 89 17.79 23.59 -4.09
N LYS A 90 16.91 22.72 -4.61
CA LYS A 90 17.29 21.69 -5.60
C LYS A 90 16.50 21.88 -6.89
N THR A 91 16.91 22.87 -7.68
CA THR A 91 16.64 22.95 -9.11
C THR A 91 17.93 22.54 -9.83
N ASN A 92 17.80 21.58 -10.75
CA ASN A 92 18.83 21.28 -11.75
C ASN A 92 19.04 22.46 -12.69
#